data_AF-A0A7X8NQC2-F1
#
_entry.id   AF-A0A7X8NQC2-F1
#
_cell.length_a   1.000
_cell.length_b   1.000
_cell.length_c   1.000
_cell.angle_alpha   90.00
_cell.angle_beta   90.00
_cell.angle_gamma   90.00
#
_symmetry.space_group_name_H-M   'P 1'
#
loop_
_entity.id
_entity.type
_entity.pdbx_description
1 polymer ?
#
loop_
_entity_poly.entity_id
_entity_poly.type
_entity_poly.pdbx_seq_one_letter_code
_entity_poly.pdbx_strand_id
1 'polypeptide(L)'
;MKRAGLILGAALASLLAGCAAEPDEYPLSRKQAYDKLLSARIASSGDGPFFRLRTTITGNGGSEVTYDALGDMAHRICHMHLTELEPQLTKVKVTCEGGGAGEGAAAGMAHNMIRNRVIELVDATLKDRPFNPELAGGATASRWPSDGVDGSFAGAAGKALKQDAEMHRDIAEAEQAANEAQVEVPSDYGDSGAGSEPLPE
;
A
#
# COMPACT_ATOMS: atom_id res chain seq x y z
N MET A 1 54.50 43.90 -11.15
CA MET A 1 53.08 43.95 -11.55
C MET A 1 52.45 42.57 -11.34
N LYS A 2 51.17 42.52 -10.91
CA LYS A 2 50.27 41.35 -10.72
C LYS A 2 50.53 40.50 -9.46
N ARG A 3 49.99 40.92 -8.30
CA ARG A 3 48.66 40.62 -7.70
C ARG A 3 48.51 39.16 -7.23
N ALA A 4 48.66 39.00 -5.92
CA ALA A 4 48.14 37.90 -5.12
C ALA A 4 46.61 37.83 -5.25
N GLY A 5 46.08 36.61 -5.34
CA GLY A 5 44.66 36.31 -5.31
C GLY A 5 44.43 35.06 -4.46
N LEU A 6 44.30 35.28 -3.15
CA LEU A 6 43.74 34.32 -2.20
C LEU A 6 42.26 34.16 -2.56
N ILE A 7 41.82 32.97 -2.96
CA ILE A 7 40.38 32.64 -2.98
C ILE A 7 40.10 31.79 -1.74
N LEU A 8 39.64 32.47 -0.69
CA LEU A 8 38.83 31.86 0.36
C LEU A 8 37.50 31.45 -0.28
N GLY A 9 37.32 30.17 -0.56
CA GLY A 9 36.05 29.56 -0.94
C GLY A 9 35.48 28.82 0.26
N ALA A 10 34.33 29.29 0.74
CA ALA A 10 33.70 28.92 2.00
C ALA A 10 33.48 27.41 2.20
N ALA A 11 34.11 26.86 3.23
CA ALA A 11 33.64 25.66 3.91
C ALA A 11 32.66 26.10 5.01
N LEU A 12 31.41 26.37 4.63
CA LEU A 12 30.27 26.38 5.56
C LEU A 12 29.44 25.13 5.29
N ALA A 13 29.92 24.01 5.82
CA ALA A 13 29.11 22.83 6.01
C ALA A 13 29.35 22.32 7.43
N SER A 14 28.29 21.82 8.05
CA SER A 14 28.31 21.01 9.27
C SER A 14 28.26 21.78 10.59
N LEU A 15 27.13 22.42 10.91
CA LEU A 15 26.73 22.70 12.31
C LEU A 15 25.20 22.84 12.43
N LEU A 16 24.46 21.76 12.13
CA LEU A 16 23.08 21.54 12.61
C LEU A 16 22.90 20.05 12.94
N ALA A 17 23.66 19.58 13.92
CA ALA A 17 23.26 18.40 14.69
C ALA A 17 22.35 18.91 15.81
N GLY A 18 21.04 18.65 15.74
CA GLY A 18 20.13 19.13 16.79
C GLY A 18 18.64 18.80 16.69
N CYS A 19 18.13 18.32 15.55
CA CYS A 19 16.84 17.63 15.43
C CYS A 19 16.96 16.78 14.17
N ALA A 20 17.02 15.45 14.29
CA ALA A 20 16.88 14.63 13.09
C ALA A 20 15.47 14.87 12.56
N ALA A 21 15.34 15.39 11.34
CA ALA A 21 14.04 15.48 10.68
C ALA A 21 13.38 14.09 10.71
N GLU A 22 12.07 14.06 11.00
CA GLU A 22 11.36 12.79 11.04
C GLU A 22 11.48 12.07 9.68
N PRO A 23 11.36 10.74 9.61
CA PRO A 23 11.61 9.99 8.38
C PRO A 23 10.68 10.34 7.20
N ASP A 24 9.57 11.03 7.48
CA ASP A 24 8.60 11.56 6.53
C ASP A 24 8.70 13.08 6.32
N GLU A 25 9.75 13.72 6.84
CA GLU A 25 10.04 15.14 6.72
C GLU A 25 11.28 15.39 5.85
N TYR A 26 11.16 16.33 4.91
CA TYR A 26 12.15 16.58 3.89
C TYR A 26 12.58 18.04 3.90
N PRO A 27 13.89 18.34 3.82
CA PRO A 27 14.42 19.70 3.78
C PRO A 27 14.21 20.33 2.39
N LEU A 28 12.94 20.45 2.02
CA LEU A 28 12.44 21.00 0.76
C LEU A 28 11.26 21.90 1.08
N SER A 29 11.13 23.01 0.36
CA SER A 29 9.85 23.72 0.33
C SER A 29 8.76 22.81 -0.24
N ARG A 30 7.50 23.05 0.15
CA ARG A 30 6.36 22.26 -0.32
C ARG A 30 6.26 22.25 -1.84
N LYS A 31 6.55 23.39 -2.49
CA LYS A 31 6.58 23.49 -3.95
C LYS A 31 7.64 22.58 -4.57
N GLN A 32 8.86 22.55 -4.03
CA GLN A 32 9.91 21.67 -4.53
C GLN A 32 9.54 20.20 -4.37
N ALA A 33 9.00 19.81 -3.22
CA ALA A 33 8.52 18.45 -2.99
C ALA A 33 7.40 18.07 -3.98
N TYR A 34 6.42 18.96 -4.16
CA TYR A 34 5.34 18.80 -5.14
C TYR A 34 5.87 18.61 -6.57
N ASP A 35 6.73 19.52 -7.04
CA ASP A 35 7.27 19.46 -8.41
C ASP A 35 8.10 18.18 -8.64
N LYS A 36 8.87 17.74 -7.64
CA LYS A 36 9.64 16.49 -7.69
C LYS A 36 8.75 15.26 -7.79
N LEU A 37 7.70 15.18 -6.96
CA LEU A 37 6.76 14.05 -6.99
C LEU A 37 5.93 14.03 -8.28
N LEU A 38 5.47 15.20 -8.75
CA LEU A 38 4.72 15.31 -10.01
C LEU A 38 5.56 14.88 -11.23
N SER A 39 6.88 15.07 -11.17
CA SER A 39 7.81 14.70 -12.25
C SER A 39 8.48 13.33 -12.05
N ALA A 40 8.06 12.56 -11.04
CA ALA A 40 8.62 11.25 -10.76
C ALA A 40 8.48 10.31 -11.97
N ARG A 41 9.51 9.50 -12.21
CA ARG A 41 9.48 8.49 -13.27
C ARG A 41 9.18 7.13 -12.66
N ILE A 42 8.00 6.61 -12.98
CA ILE A 42 7.52 5.33 -12.45
C ILE A 42 7.56 4.30 -13.57
N ALA A 43 8.54 3.40 -13.53
CA ALA A 43 8.67 2.34 -14.50
C ALA A 43 7.73 1.17 -14.15
N SER A 44 6.88 0.78 -15.09
CA SER A 44 6.10 -0.45 -15.02
C SER A 44 7.06 -1.65 -15.15
N SER A 45 7.32 -2.34 -14.05
CA SER A 45 8.30 -3.42 -13.97
C SER A 45 8.00 -4.35 -12.80
N GLY A 46 8.36 -5.64 -12.88
CA GLY A 46 8.10 -6.60 -11.79
C GLY A 46 8.61 -6.13 -10.43
N ASP A 47 9.71 -5.37 -10.40
CA ASP A 47 10.29 -4.82 -9.19
C ASP A 47 9.98 -3.33 -8.99
N GLY A 48 9.07 -2.75 -9.76
CA GLY A 48 8.65 -1.37 -9.64
C GLY A 48 7.78 -1.11 -8.42
N PRO A 49 7.49 0.17 -8.10
CA PRO A 49 6.67 0.53 -6.95
C PRO A 49 5.22 0.03 -7.05
N PHE A 50 4.72 -0.08 -8.27
CA PHE A 50 3.40 -0.66 -8.58
C PHE A 50 3.50 -1.96 -9.40
N PHE A 51 4.63 -2.68 -9.30
CA PHE A 51 4.90 -3.85 -10.15
C PHE A 51 4.68 -3.50 -11.64
N ARG A 52 3.98 -4.36 -12.37
CA ARG A 52 3.68 -4.22 -13.80
C ARG A 52 2.47 -3.33 -14.11
N LEU A 53 1.91 -2.63 -13.13
CA LEU A 53 0.80 -1.71 -13.40
C LEU A 53 1.29 -0.50 -14.20
N ARG A 54 0.42 0.08 -15.03
CA ARG A 54 0.71 1.33 -15.75
C ARG A 54 0.31 2.49 -14.85
N THR A 55 1.22 3.43 -14.62
CA THR A 55 1.00 4.54 -13.68
C THR A 55 0.80 5.86 -14.41
N THR A 56 -0.22 6.60 -13.99
CA THR A 56 -0.44 8.00 -14.34
C THR A 56 -0.20 8.85 -13.09
N ILE A 57 0.42 10.01 -13.28
CA ILE A 57 0.67 10.96 -12.19
C ILE A 57 -0.17 12.21 -12.44
N THR A 58 -0.93 12.61 -11.44
CA THR A 58 -1.68 13.87 -11.43
C THR A 58 -1.36 14.67 -10.18
N GLY A 59 -1.69 15.96 -10.15
CA GLY A 59 -1.50 16.78 -8.96
C GLY A 59 -2.47 17.95 -8.94
N ASN A 60 -2.75 18.44 -7.74
CA ASN A 60 -3.73 19.52 -7.52
C ASN A 60 -3.14 20.94 -7.63
N GLY A 61 -1.86 21.05 -7.98
CA GLY A 61 -1.13 22.32 -8.09
C GLY A 61 -0.42 22.78 -6.83
N GLY A 62 -0.45 22.03 -5.71
CA GLY A 62 0.31 22.44 -4.53
C GLY A 62 0.50 21.43 -3.41
N SER A 63 -0.58 20.83 -2.89
CA SER A 63 -0.52 20.05 -1.64
C SER A 63 -0.72 18.56 -1.82
N GLU A 64 -1.05 18.10 -3.02
CA GLU A 64 -1.33 16.70 -3.27
C GLU A 64 -0.91 16.27 -4.67
N VAL A 65 -0.21 15.14 -4.72
CA VAL A 65 0.10 14.40 -5.94
C VAL A 65 -0.58 13.04 -5.82
N THR A 66 -1.15 12.55 -6.92
CA THR A 66 -1.81 11.25 -6.99
C THR A 66 -1.09 10.37 -8.00
N TYR A 67 -0.75 9.15 -7.59
CA TYR A 67 -0.27 8.08 -8.46
C TYR A 67 -1.40 7.07 -8.66
N ASP A 68 -1.92 7.03 -9.88
CA ASP A 68 -2.98 6.11 -10.30
C ASP A 68 -2.37 4.98 -11.14
N ALA A 69 -2.34 3.77 -10.60
CA ALA A 69 -1.76 2.59 -11.22
C ALA A 69 -2.84 1.58 -11.63
N LEU A 70 -2.97 1.37 -12.94
CA LEU A 70 -4.03 0.56 -13.55
C LEU A 70 -3.45 -0.65 -14.30
N GLY A 71 -4.12 -1.78 -14.14
CA GLY A 71 -3.95 -3.00 -14.93
C GLY A 71 -5.29 -3.71 -15.11
N ASP A 72 -5.31 -4.79 -15.89
CA ASP A 72 -6.57 -5.46 -16.28
C ASP A 72 -7.33 -6.08 -15.09
N MET A 73 -6.60 -6.46 -14.04
CA MET A 73 -7.13 -7.15 -12.85
C MET A 73 -6.86 -6.41 -11.54
N ALA A 74 -6.25 -5.22 -11.59
CA ALA A 74 -5.88 -4.47 -10.38
C ALA A 74 -5.85 -2.97 -10.64
N HIS A 75 -6.35 -2.21 -9.67
CA HIS A 75 -6.33 -0.75 -9.68
C HIS A 75 -5.88 -0.25 -8.31
N ARG A 76 -4.84 0.57 -8.28
CA ARG A 76 -4.26 1.14 -7.06
C ARG A 76 -4.14 2.64 -7.23
N ILE A 77 -4.67 3.39 -6.28
CA ILE A 77 -4.53 4.85 -6.24
C ILE A 77 -3.79 5.18 -4.96
N CYS A 78 -2.72 5.97 -5.06
CA CYS A 78 -2.00 6.47 -3.89
C CYS A 78 -1.89 7.99 -3.92
N HIS A 79 -2.15 8.63 -2.79
CA HIS A 79 -2.06 10.07 -2.60
C HIS A 79 -0.86 10.41 -1.72
N MET A 80 -0.08 11.39 -2.17
CA MET A 80 0.97 12.02 -1.38
C MET A 80 0.48 13.38 -0.93
N HIS A 81 0.09 13.50 0.33
CA HIS A 81 -0.31 14.78 0.92
C HIS A 81 0.91 15.51 1.49
N LEU A 82 1.09 16.76 1.10
CA LEU A 82 2.23 17.61 1.45
C LEU A 82 1.80 18.69 2.43
N THR A 83 2.40 18.68 3.61
CA THR A 83 2.19 19.70 4.63
C THR A 83 3.47 20.50 4.81
N GLU A 84 3.38 21.81 4.61
CA GLU A 84 4.49 22.73 4.89
C GLU A 84 4.59 22.90 6.41
N LEU A 85 5.71 22.46 7.00
CA LEU A 85 6.00 22.66 8.42
C LEU A 85 6.75 23.97 8.62
N GLU A 86 7.72 24.24 7.74
CA GLU A 86 8.50 25.47 7.65
C GLU A 86 8.76 25.79 6.16
N PRO A 87 9.22 27.01 5.81
CA PRO A 87 9.43 27.40 4.40
C PRO A 87 10.32 26.44 3.59
N GLN A 88 11.20 25.67 4.26
CA GLN A 88 12.10 24.68 3.65
C GLN A 88 11.98 23.31 4.30
N LEU A 89 10.85 23.01 4.94
CA LEU A 89 10.60 21.71 5.57
C LEU A 89 9.18 21.25 5.24
N THR A 90 9.08 20.11 4.57
CA THR A 90 7.79 19.53 4.15
C THR A 90 7.63 18.14 4.72
N LYS A 91 6.49 17.91 5.36
CA LYS A 91 6.04 16.58 5.77
C LYS A 91 5.22 15.94 4.67
N VAL A 92 5.41 14.65 4.45
CA VAL A 92 4.70 13.88 3.43
C VAL A 92 3.94 12.73 4.06
N LYS A 93 2.64 12.64 3.79
CA LYS A 93 1.82 11.48 4.14
C LYS A 93 1.46 10.71 2.88
N VAL A 94 1.64 9.40 2.91
CA VAL A 94 1.20 8.49 1.83
C VAL A 94 -0.05 7.75 2.29
N THR A 95 -1.11 7.80 1.48
CA THR A 95 -2.26 6.92 1.59
C THR A 95 -2.40 6.15 0.28
N CYS A 96 -2.83 4.90 0.35
CA CYS A 96 -3.11 4.09 -0.83
C CYS A 96 -4.49 3.44 -0.67
N GLU A 97 -5.15 3.19 -1.78
CA GLU A 97 -6.44 2.51 -1.84
C GLU A 97 -6.55 1.69 -3.14
N GLY A 98 -7.71 1.03 -3.31
CA GLY A 98 -7.93 0.09 -4.39
C GLY A 98 -7.47 -1.33 -4.05
N GLY A 99 -7.49 -2.20 -5.06
CA GLY A 99 -7.37 -3.65 -4.89
C GLY A 99 -7.28 -4.39 -6.22
N GLY A 100 -7.05 -5.69 -6.12
CA GLY A 100 -7.01 -6.61 -7.25
C GLY A 100 -8.10 -7.67 -7.16
N ALA A 101 -8.62 -8.08 -8.32
CA ALA A 101 -9.46 -9.25 -8.42
C ALA A 101 -8.67 -10.50 -7.99
N GLY A 102 -9.22 -11.25 -7.04
CA GLY A 102 -8.58 -12.46 -6.50
C GLY A 102 -7.64 -12.22 -5.31
N GLU A 103 -7.53 -11.00 -4.78
CA GLU A 103 -6.70 -10.75 -3.59
C GLU A 103 -7.27 -11.38 -2.31
N GLY A 104 -8.59 -11.56 -2.21
CA GLY A 104 -9.25 -12.31 -1.13
C GLY A 104 -8.71 -11.96 0.27
N ALA A 105 -8.37 -12.98 1.05
CA ALA A 105 -7.79 -12.83 2.39
C ALA A 105 -6.40 -12.15 2.40
N ALA A 106 -5.70 -12.10 1.27
CA ALA A 106 -4.38 -11.47 1.14
C ALA A 106 -4.44 -9.98 0.77
N ALA A 107 -5.63 -9.38 0.59
CA ALA A 107 -5.79 -7.98 0.20
C ALA A 107 -5.06 -7.01 1.15
N GLY A 108 -5.07 -7.28 2.46
CA GLY A 108 -4.36 -6.48 3.45
C GLY A 108 -2.83 -6.52 3.29
N MET A 109 -2.26 -7.69 2.96
CA MET A 109 -0.83 -7.83 2.68
C MET A 109 -0.44 -7.12 1.39
N ALA A 110 -1.22 -7.33 0.32
CA ALA A 110 -0.98 -6.71 -0.97
C ALA A 110 -1.03 -5.17 -0.87
N HIS A 111 -2.01 -4.66 -0.12
CA HIS A 111 -2.12 -3.23 0.19
C HIS A 111 -0.87 -2.69 0.91
N ASN A 112 -0.44 -3.34 2.00
CA ASN A 112 0.74 -2.90 2.76
C ASN A 112 2.01 -2.97 1.92
N MET A 113 2.16 -4.00 1.09
CA MET A 113 3.28 -4.13 0.17
C MET A 113 3.32 -2.96 -0.83
N ILE A 114 2.20 -2.64 -1.48
CA ILE A 114 2.13 -1.48 -2.39
C ILE A 114 2.47 -0.19 -1.65
N ARG A 115 1.87 0.04 -0.48
CA ARG A 115 2.13 1.22 0.35
C ARG A 115 3.62 1.36 0.67
N ASN A 116 4.27 0.29 1.11
CA ASN A 116 5.69 0.30 1.47
C ASN A 116 6.57 0.66 0.26
N ARG A 117 6.24 0.14 -0.92
CA ARG A 117 6.97 0.46 -2.14
C ARG A 117 6.74 1.89 -2.60
N VAL A 118 5.52 2.42 -2.46
CA VAL A 118 5.25 3.84 -2.76
C VAL A 118 5.99 4.77 -1.80
N ILE A 119 6.05 4.44 -0.50
CA ILE A 119 6.85 5.19 0.46
C ILE A 119 8.33 5.23 0.05
N GLU A 120 8.89 4.08 -0.35
CA GLU A 120 10.26 4.02 -0.85
C GLU A 120 10.46 4.86 -2.13
N LEU A 121 9.51 4.83 -3.06
CA LEU A 121 9.53 5.70 -4.25
C LEU A 121 9.51 7.18 -3.87
N VAL A 122 8.64 7.58 -2.93
CA VAL A 122 8.53 8.96 -2.46
C VAL A 122 9.83 9.41 -1.80
N ASP A 123 10.36 8.61 -0.87
CA ASP A 123 11.64 8.88 -0.21
C ASP A 123 12.78 8.99 -1.23
N ALA A 124 12.82 8.06 -2.20
CA ALA A 124 13.83 8.06 -3.24
C ALA A 124 13.77 9.32 -4.12
N THR A 125 12.56 9.68 -4.56
CA THR A 125 12.32 10.83 -5.42
C THR A 125 12.69 12.14 -4.71
N LEU A 126 12.29 12.30 -3.46
CA LEU A 126 12.55 13.53 -2.71
C LEU A 126 14.03 13.67 -2.31
N LYS A 127 14.74 12.56 -2.15
CA LYS A 127 16.19 12.52 -1.86
C LYS A 127 17.09 12.41 -3.09
N ASP A 128 16.53 12.55 -4.30
CA ASP A 128 17.28 12.44 -5.57
C ASP A 128 18.10 11.15 -5.71
N ARG A 129 17.59 10.04 -5.18
CA ARG A 129 18.19 8.71 -5.27
C ARG A 129 17.32 7.77 -6.11
N PRO A 130 17.90 6.73 -6.73
CA PRO A 130 17.10 5.72 -7.39
C PRO A 130 16.21 4.96 -6.39
N PHE A 131 15.07 4.49 -6.88
CA PHE A 131 14.21 3.54 -6.16
C PHE A 131 14.99 2.25 -5.85
N ASN A 132 14.91 1.75 -4.62
CA ASN A 132 15.55 0.50 -4.22
C ASN A 132 14.48 -0.56 -3.84
N PRO A 133 14.30 -1.62 -4.65
CA PRO A 133 13.34 -2.69 -4.36
C PRO A 133 13.54 -3.41 -3.02
N GLU A 134 14.77 -3.49 -2.52
CA GLU A 134 15.08 -4.13 -1.24
C GLU A 134 14.57 -3.28 -0.06
N LEU A 135 14.79 -1.96 -0.11
CA LEU A 135 14.25 -1.02 0.88
C LEU A 135 12.72 -0.94 0.82
N ALA A 136 12.17 -1.09 -0.39
CA ALA A 136 10.74 -1.12 -0.67
C ALA A 136 10.00 -2.29 0.01
N GLY A 137 10.72 -3.31 0.48
CA GLY A 137 10.18 -4.41 1.29
C GLY A 137 9.67 -3.98 2.67
N GLY A 138 9.97 -2.75 3.10
CA GLY A 138 9.41 -2.15 4.31
C GLY A 138 10.42 -1.42 5.19
N ALA A 139 11.72 -1.47 4.89
CA ALA A 139 12.75 -0.81 5.69
C ALA A 139 12.62 0.73 5.69
N THR A 140 12.20 1.31 4.56
CA THR A 140 11.90 2.75 4.50
C THR A 140 10.59 3.04 5.24
N ALA A 141 9.54 2.27 4.98
CA ALA A 141 8.21 2.48 5.55
C ALA A 141 8.13 2.25 7.06
N SER A 142 8.95 1.36 7.64
CA SER A 142 8.95 1.07 9.09
C SER A 142 9.39 2.25 9.94
N ARG A 143 10.05 3.25 9.33
CA ARG A 143 10.49 4.47 9.99
C ARG A 143 9.44 5.58 9.92
N TRP A 144 8.46 5.46 9.03
CA TRP A 144 7.40 6.45 8.89
C TRP A 144 6.37 6.30 10.01
N PRO A 145 5.70 7.38 10.43
CA PRO A 145 4.59 7.29 11.37
C PRO A 145 3.53 6.31 10.87
N SER A 146 3.00 5.48 11.78
CA SER A 146 1.86 4.63 11.47
C SER A 146 0.65 5.51 11.15
N ASP A 147 -0.02 5.21 10.04
CA ASP A 147 -1.30 5.80 9.65
C ASP A 147 -2.49 5.00 10.20
N GLY A 148 -2.24 4.14 11.20
CA GLY A 148 -3.20 3.15 11.71
C GLY A 148 -3.09 1.80 11.01
N VAL A 149 -2.28 1.70 9.95
CA VAL A 149 -1.96 0.45 9.24
C VAL A 149 -0.50 0.12 9.53
N ASP A 150 -0.24 -1.01 10.19
CA ASP A 150 1.12 -1.44 10.54
C ASP A 150 1.91 -1.77 9.27
N GLY A 151 2.80 -0.86 8.86
CA GLY A 151 3.60 -0.93 7.64
C GLY A 151 4.82 -1.85 7.74
N SER A 152 5.05 -2.51 8.87
CA SER A 152 6.12 -3.49 9.00
C SER A 152 5.74 -4.82 8.34
N PHE A 153 6.68 -5.47 7.62
CA PHE A 153 6.46 -6.82 7.07
C PHE A 153 6.08 -7.82 8.17
N ALA A 154 6.67 -7.69 9.36
CA ALA A 154 6.36 -8.54 10.52
C ALA A 154 4.94 -8.31 11.06
N GLY A 155 4.47 -7.06 11.14
CA GLY A 155 3.10 -6.74 11.54
C GLY A 155 2.06 -7.15 10.50
N ALA A 156 2.37 -6.96 9.21
CA ALA A 156 1.54 -7.41 8.10
C ALA A 156 1.45 -8.95 8.05
N ALA A 157 2.57 -9.66 8.21
CA ALA A 157 2.59 -11.12 8.31
C ALA A 157 1.83 -11.62 9.55
N GLY A 158 2.00 -10.96 10.71
CA GLY A 158 1.26 -11.29 11.92
C GLY A 158 -0.25 -11.09 11.81
N LYS A 159 -0.71 -10.03 11.13
CA LYS A 159 -2.14 -9.81 10.84
C LYS A 159 -2.67 -10.82 9.83
N ALA A 160 -1.91 -11.11 8.78
CA ALA A 160 -2.29 -12.11 7.79
C ALA A 160 -2.42 -13.51 8.40
N LEU A 161 -1.50 -13.90 9.29
CA LEU A 161 -1.60 -15.16 10.03
C LEU A 161 -2.84 -15.21 10.94
N LYS A 162 -3.20 -14.09 11.57
CA LYS A 162 -4.44 -14.02 12.36
C LYS A 162 -5.69 -14.12 11.51
N GLN A 163 -5.74 -13.42 10.37
CA GLN A 163 -6.85 -13.50 9.44
C GLN A 163 -6.98 -14.90 8.80
N ASP A 164 -5.86 -15.56 8.53
CA ASP A 164 -5.84 -16.94 8.03
C ASP A 164 -6.39 -17.92 9.08
N ALA A 165 -6.00 -17.75 10.35
CA ALA A 165 -6.53 -18.53 11.46
C ALA A 165 -8.04 -18.27 11.71
N GLU A 166 -8.49 -17.02 11.60
CA GLU A 166 -9.90 -16.65 11.69
C GLU A 166 -10.70 -17.26 10.54
N MET A 167 -10.20 -17.18 9.31
CA MET A 167 -10.84 -17.78 8.13
C MET A 167 -10.94 -19.31 8.26
N HIS A 168 -9.90 -19.99 8.74
CA HIS A 168 -9.96 -21.44 8.97
C HIS A 168 -11.02 -21.81 10.02
N ARG A 169 -11.17 -20.99 11.05
CA ARG A 169 -12.23 -21.18 12.05
C ARG A 169 -13.62 -20.96 11.43
N ASP A 170 -13.81 -19.89 10.66
CA ASP A 170 -15.09 -19.59 10.03
C ASP A 170 -15.49 -20.66 8.99
N ILE A 171 -14.53 -21.23 8.26
CA ILE A 171 -14.75 -22.37 7.36
C ILE A 171 -15.20 -23.60 8.17
N ALA A 172 -14.50 -23.92 9.26
CA ALA A 172 -14.86 -25.07 10.10
C ALA A 172 -16.25 -24.90 10.74
N GLU A 173 -16.62 -23.70 11.17
CA GLU A 173 -17.95 -23.37 11.68
C GLU A 173 -19.02 -23.48 10.59
N ALA A 174 -18.73 -23.02 9.37
CA ALA A 174 -19.64 -23.16 8.23
C ALA A 174 -19.84 -24.62 7.80
N GLU A 175 -18.78 -25.44 7.83
CA GLU A 175 -18.86 -26.88 7.56
C GLU A 175 -19.64 -27.63 8.64
N GLN A 176 -19.48 -27.26 9.91
CA GLN A 176 -20.29 -27.79 11.01
C GLN A 176 -21.75 -27.42 10.86
N ALA A 177 -22.07 -26.16 10.60
CA ALA A 177 -23.44 -25.71 10.36
C ALA A 177 -24.08 -26.39 9.14
N ALA A 178 -23.31 -26.62 8.07
CA ALA A 178 -23.79 -27.36 6.89
C ALA A 178 -24.08 -28.84 7.21
N ASN A 179 -23.24 -29.49 8.01
CA ASN A 179 -23.46 -30.86 8.46
C ASN A 179 -24.66 -30.97 9.40
N GLU A 180 -24.82 -30.03 10.35
CA GLU A 180 -25.98 -29.98 11.25
C GLU A 180 -27.29 -29.75 10.47
N ALA A 181 -27.29 -28.87 9.47
CA ALA A 181 -28.43 -28.65 8.59
C ALA A 181 -28.78 -29.87 7.72
N GLN A 182 -27.81 -30.75 7.39
CA GLN A 182 -28.08 -32.02 6.72
C GLN A 182 -28.65 -33.09 7.67
N VAL A 183 -28.34 -33.02 8.97
CA VAL A 183 -28.86 -33.94 9.99
C VAL A 183 -30.31 -33.59 10.40
N GLU A 184 -30.72 -32.32 10.27
CA GLU A 184 -32.08 -31.85 10.60
C GLU A 184 -33.12 -31.98 9.47
N VAL A 185 -32.87 -32.69 8.36
CA VAL A 185 -33.91 -33.01 7.38
C VAL A 185 -34.76 -34.19 7.89
N PRO A 186 -36.02 -34.02 8.32
CA PRO A 186 -36.85 -35.12 8.78
C PRO A 186 -37.21 -36.01 7.59
N SER A 187 -36.94 -37.31 7.70
CA SER A 187 -37.23 -38.32 6.69
C SER A 187 -38.72 -38.70 6.60
N ASP A 188 -39.62 -37.74 6.39
CA ASP A 188 -41.06 -38.02 6.25
C ASP A 188 -41.48 -38.15 4.78
N TYR A 189 -40.78 -39.02 4.03
CA TYR A 189 -41.25 -39.53 2.74
C TYR A 189 -40.81 -40.99 2.57
N GLY A 190 -41.58 -41.91 3.15
CA GLY A 190 -41.58 -43.35 2.87
C GLY A 190 -43.04 -43.80 2.77
N ASP A 191 -43.58 -43.92 1.56
CA ASP A 191 -43.82 -45.19 0.85
C ASP A 191 -44.92 -46.07 1.49
N SER A 192 -46.08 -46.12 0.82
CA SER A 192 -46.87 -47.35 0.72
C SER A 192 -47.61 -47.37 -0.63
N GLY A 193 -47.15 -48.23 -1.52
CA GLY A 193 -47.71 -48.46 -2.85
C GLY A 193 -48.90 -49.44 -2.91
N ALA A 194 -49.22 -49.80 -4.16
CA ALA A 194 -50.02 -50.93 -4.66
C ALA A 194 -51.55 -50.73 -4.91
N GLY A 195 -51.87 -50.39 -6.17
CA GLY A 195 -52.71 -51.15 -7.12
C GLY A 195 -54.16 -51.57 -6.80
N SER A 196 -55.12 -51.11 -7.63
CA SER A 196 -56.10 -51.93 -8.39
C SER A 196 -57.10 -51.07 -9.21
N GLU A 197 -57.39 -51.52 -10.44
CA GLU A 197 -58.22 -51.00 -11.58
C GLU A 197 -59.75 -50.78 -11.31
N PRO A 198 -60.65 -50.62 -12.33
CA PRO A 198 -60.78 -49.66 -13.45
C PRO A 198 -62.15 -48.90 -13.46
N LEU A 199 -62.35 -47.99 -14.44
CA LEU A 199 -63.56 -47.17 -14.68
C LEU A 199 -64.72 -47.95 -15.35
N PRO A 200 -66.01 -47.70 -15.02
CA PRO A 200 -67.14 -48.18 -15.80
C PRO A 200 -67.60 -47.18 -16.87
N GLU A 201 -68.19 -47.72 -17.93
CA GLU A 201 -68.72 -47.08 -19.16
C GLU A 201 -69.84 -46.06 -18.96
#